data_AF-A0A8T4PR88-F1
#
_entry.id   AF-A0A8T4PR88-F1
#
_cell.length_a   1.000
_cell.length_b   1.000
_cell.length_c   1.000
_cell.angle_alpha   90.00
_cell.angle_beta   90.00
_cell.angle_gamma   90.00
#
_symmetry.space_group_name_H-M   'P 1'
#
loop_
_entity.id
_entity.type
_entity.pdbx_description
1 polymer ?
#
loop_
_entity_poly.entity_id
_entity_poly.type
_entity_poly.pdbx_seq_one_letter_code
_entity_poly.pdbx_strand_id
1 'polypeptide(L)'
;MYLELNRTPTREELRKRTDCPSYIPFVMKFGSYTAACLRAGLVPNDGRNNIWKGWQKHCEEMARVIYGNVVVQFKDDEIGIPDVYIPNEGLFIEVKTCGYKDFKEQIRRYCSNGHRLEFWCIFKGIETKSDKVRYVYAEELAKTMKALGRRDLAAKCHQFIRNVFDEEQTILN
;
A
#
# COMPACT_ATOMS: atom_id res chain seq x y z
N MET A 1 -16.40 -15.06 -14.97
CA MET A 1 -16.26 -14.31 -13.70
C MET A 1 -15.74 -12.88 -13.84
N TYR A 2 -14.54 -12.59 -14.38
CA TYR A 2 -14.11 -11.18 -14.56
C TYR A 2 -15.11 -10.36 -15.40
N LEU A 3 -15.58 -10.96 -16.51
CA LEU A 3 -16.61 -10.39 -17.39
C LEU A 3 -18.00 -10.26 -16.73
N GLU A 4 -18.28 -11.03 -15.67
CA GLU A 4 -19.56 -11.00 -14.94
C GLU A 4 -19.55 -9.94 -13.83
N LEU A 5 -18.43 -9.82 -13.12
CA LEU A 5 -18.29 -8.88 -11.99
C LEU A 5 -17.85 -7.48 -12.43
N ASN A 6 -17.39 -7.33 -13.66
CA ASN A 6 -16.71 -6.14 -14.17
C ASN A 6 -15.52 -5.68 -13.29
N ARG A 7 -14.91 -6.64 -12.58
CA ARG A 7 -13.71 -6.47 -11.74
C ARG A 7 -13.05 -7.82 -11.53
N THR A 8 -11.80 -7.80 -11.07
CA THR A 8 -11.16 -9.02 -10.58
C THR A 8 -11.98 -9.55 -9.38
N PRO A 9 -12.30 -10.84 -9.35
CA PRO A 9 -12.96 -11.45 -8.21
C PRO A 9 -12.04 -11.42 -6.99
N THR A 10 -12.64 -11.42 -5.81
CA THR A 10 -11.90 -11.71 -4.58
C THR A 10 -11.54 -13.19 -4.53
N ARG A 11 -10.52 -13.53 -3.73
CA ARG A 11 -10.19 -14.94 -3.45
C ARG A 11 -11.40 -15.68 -2.87
N GLU A 12 -12.19 -15.02 -2.02
CA GLU A 12 -13.36 -15.61 -1.37
C GLU A 12 -14.51 -15.85 -2.35
N GLU A 13 -14.71 -14.95 -3.31
CA GLU A 13 -15.65 -15.16 -4.42
C GLU A 13 -15.22 -16.33 -5.31
N LEU A 14 -13.92 -16.48 -5.56
CA LEU A 14 -13.37 -17.65 -6.25
C LEU A 14 -13.58 -18.94 -5.45
N ARG A 15 -13.39 -18.89 -4.12
CA ARG A 15 -13.53 -20.05 -3.23
C ARG A 15 -14.96 -20.57 -3.18
N LYS A 16 -15.95 -19.66 -3.22
CA LYS A 16 -17.38 -19.99 -3.12
C LYS A 16 -17.98 -20.55 -4.40
N ARG A 17 -17.28 -20.47 -5.54
CA ARG A 17 -17.78 -20.94 -6.82
C ARG A 17 -17.29 -22.34 -7.13
N THR A 18 -18.22 -23.23 -7.44
CA THR A 18 -17.95 -24.61 -7.86
C THR A 18 -17.73 -24.74 -9.37
N ASP A 19 -18.05 -23.69 -10.13
CA ASP A 19 -18.03 -23.65 -11.60
C ASP A 19 -16.79 -22.92 -12.15
N CYS A 20 -15.82 -22.57 -11.31
CA CYS A 20 -14.52 -22.04 -11.73
C CYS A 20 -13.36 -22.75 -11.01
N PRO A 21 -12.14 -22.75 -11.60
CA PRO A 21 -10.98 -23.33 -10.95
C PRO A 21 -10.74 -22.70 -9.57
N SER A 22 -10.40 -23.53 -8.58
CA SER A 22 -10.01 -23.07 -7.24
C SER A 22 -8.88 -22.04 -7.31
N TYR A 23 -8.75 -21.19 -6.29
CA TYR A 23 -7.64 -20.24 -6.19
C TYR A 23 -6.29 -20.95 -5.88
N ILE A 24 -6.32 -22.20 -5.40
CA ILE A 24 -5.15 -22.94 -4.91
C ILE A 24 -4.04 -23.08 -5.97
N PRO A 25 -4.30 -23.47 -7.23
CA PRO A 25 -3.26 -23.58 -8.26
C PRO A 25 -2.55 -22.25 -8.54
N PHE A 26 -3.25 -21.13 -8.40
CA PHE A 26 -2.65 -19.80 -8.54
C PHE A 26 -1.70 -19.49 -7.38
N VAL A 27 -2.07 -19.86 -6.14
CA VAL A 27 -1.20 -19.72 -4.97
C VAL A 27 0.04 -20.60 -5.11
N MET A 28 -0.12 -21.87 -5.50
CA MET A 28 1.02 -22.77 -5.68
C MET A 28 2.01 -22.29 -6.74
N LYS A 29 1.50 -21.74 -7.86
CA LYS A 29 2.34 -21.31 -8.98
C LYS A 29 2.95 -19.92 -8.80
N PHE A 30 2.22 -18.99 -8.20
CA PHE A 30 2.59 -17.56 -8.15
C PHE A 30 2.86 -17.05 -6.72
N GLY A 31 2.75 -17.90 -5.70
CA GLY A 31 2.88 -17.54 -4.28
C GLY A 31 1.59 -16.96 -3.69
N SER A 32 0.79 -16.23 -4.46
CA SER A 32 -0.52 -15.75 -4.02
C SER A 32 -1.49 -15.51 -5.19
N TYR A 33 -2.79 -15.49 -4.90
CA TYR A 33 -3.82 -15.11 -5.88
C TYR A 33 -3.63 -13.66 -6.37
N THR A 34 -3.19 -12.77 -5.48
CA THR A 34 -2.83 -11.39 -5.79
C THR A 34 -1.66 -11.32 -6.77
N ALA A 35 -0.59 -12.09 -6.54
CA ALA A 35 0.55 -12.16 -7.46
C ALA A 35 0.12 -12.72 -8.83
N ALA A 36 -0.77 -13.72 -8.85
CA ALA A 36 -1.33 -14.25 -10.08
C ALA A 36 -2.13 -13.19 -10.87
N CYS A 37 -2.98 -12.41 -10.19
CA CYS A 37 -3.71 -11.30 -10.82
C CYS A 37 -2.76 -10.26 -11.41
N LEU A 38 -1.73 -9.86 -10.67
CA LEU A 38 -0.73 -8.90 -11.14
C LEU A 38 0.05 -9.42 -12.35
N ARG A 39 0.47 -10.69 -12.32
CA ARG A 39 1.15 -11.35 -13.46
C ARG A 39 0.26 -11.43 -14.70
N ALA A 40 -1.05 -11.51 -14.51
CA ALA A 40 -2.05 -11.47 -15.57
C ALA A 40 -2.42 -10.04 -16.02
N GLY A 41 -1.80 -9.00 -15.47
CA GLY A 41 -2.11 -7.60 -15.79
C GLY A 41 -3.44 -7.11 -15.20
N LEU A 42 -4.00 -7.83 -14.23
CA LEU A 42 -5.26 -7.50 -13.56
C LEU A 42 -5.01 -6.70 -12.28
N VAL A 43 -6.00 -5.88 -11.89
CA VAL A 43 -6.01 -5.19 -10.59
C VAL A 43 -6.59 -6.14 -9.54
N PRO A 44 -5.83 -6.59 -8.52
CA PRO A 44 -6.34 -7.52 -7.50
C PRO A 44 -7.48 -6.89 -6.68
N ASN A 45 -8.49 -7.69 -6.35
CA ASN A 45 -9.59 -7.29 -5.48
C ASN A 45 -9.56 -8.11 -4.20
N ASP A 46 -8.78 -7.68 -3.22
CA ASP A 46 -8.45 -8.48 -2.04
C ASP A 46 -8.76 -7.72 -0.75
N GLY A 47 -9.86 -6.96 -0.72
CA GLY A 47 -10.32 -6.28 0.49
C GLY A 47 -9.44 -5.09 0.94
N ARG A 48 -8.29 -4.89 0.29
CA ARG A 48 -7.30 -3.85 0.63
C ARG A 48 -7.80 -2.40 0.52
N ASN A 49 -8.97 -2.13 -0.08
CA ASN A 49 -9.53 -0.78 -0.12
C ASN A 49 -9.82 -0.20 1.28
N ASN A 50 -10.28 -1.02 2.23
CA ASN A 50 -10.48 -0.57 3.61
C ASN A 50 -9.14 -0.46 4.38
N ILE A 51 -8.21 -1.36 4.10
CA ILE A 51 -6.86 -1.34 4.68
C ILE A 51 -6.10 -0.08 4.24
N TRP A 52 -6.19 0.29 2.95
CA TRP A 52 -5.52 1.46 2.41
C TRP A 52 -6.01 2.76 3.08
N LYS A 53 -7.32 2.98 3.21
CA LYS A 53 -7.87 4.16 3.90
C LYS A 53 -7.40 4.23 5.36
N GLY A 54 -7.40 3.09 6.06
CA GLY A 54 -6.88 3.02 7.43
C GLY A 54 -5.38 3.34 7.51
N TRP A 55 -4.60 2.82 6.56
CA TRP A 55 -3.16 3.03 6.50
C TRP A 55 -2.82 4.48 6.15
N GLN A 56 -3.51 5.08 5.18
CA GLN A 56 -3.37 6.49 4.80
C GLN A 56 -3.54 7.42 6.00
N LYS A 57 -4.67 7.29 6.72
CA LYS A 57 -4.91 8.06 7.95
C LYS A 57 -3.80 7.86 8.99
N HIS A 58 -3.29 6.64 9.10
CA HIS A 58 -2.21 6.35 10.03
C HIS A 58 -0.86 6.95 9.59
N CYS A 59 -0.54 6.94 8.30
CA CYS A 59 0.61 7.63 7.75
C CYS A 59 0.55 9.14 7.99
N GLU A 60 -0.64 9.76 7.85
CA GLU A 60 -0.81 11.18 8.18
C GLU A 60 -0.55 11.48 9.66
N GLU A 61 -1.05 10.63 10.57
CA GLU A 61 -0.78 10.74 12.02
C GLU A 61 0.74 10.69 12.29
N MET A 62 1.44 9.74 11.65
CA MET A 62 2.90 9.61 11.78
C MET A 62 3.65 10.78 11.15
N ALA A 63 3.21 11.29 9.99
CA ALA A 63 3.82 12.44 9.33
C ALA A 63 3.70 13.70 10.19
N ARG A 64 2.54 13.93 10.85
CA ARG A 64 2.38 15.02 11.83
C ARG A 64 3.35 14.90 13.00
N VAL A 65 3.61 13.67 13.48
CA VAL A 65 4.58 13.44 14.56
C VAL A 65 6.02 13.70 14.11
N ILE A 66 6.38 13.29 12.90
CA ILE A 66 7.75 13.39 12.39
C ILE A 66 8.08 14.83 11.98
N TYR A 67 7.16 15.49 11.27
CA TYR A 67 7.45 16.76 10.59
C TYR A 67 6.68 17.96 11.14
N GLY A 68 5.67 17.75 11.99
CA GLY A 68 4.81 18.81 12.51
C GLY A 68 3.90 19.40 11.44
N ASN A 69 4.41 20.37 10.68
CA ASN A 69 3.66 21.07 9.64
C ASN A 69 3.49 20.20 8.39
N VAL A 70 2.29 19.66 8.18
CA VAL A 70 1.95 18.82 7.04
C VAL A 70 0.66 19.29 6.37
N VAL A 71 0.60 19.21 5.05
CA VAL A 71 -0.60 19.42 4.24
C VAL A 71 -1.11 18.04 3.82
N VAL A 72 -2.28 17.65 4.33
CA VAL A 72 -2.98 16.42 3.93
C VAL A 72 -4.05 16.80 2.93
N GLN A 73 -4.14 16.07 1.82
CA GLN A 73 -5.21 16.28 0.85
C GLN A 73 -6.12 15.06 0.80
N PHE A 74 -7.42 15.31 0.99
CA PHE A 74 -8.48 14.31 0.91
C PHE A 74 -9.40 14.68 -0.24
N LYS A 75 -9.32 13.96 -1.36
CA LYS A 75 -10.38 13.99 -2.38
C LYS A 75 -10.47 12.63 -3.07
N ASP A 76 -11.66 12.04 -3.03
CA ASP A 76 -11.96 10.71 -3.59
C ASP A 76 -11.80 10.64 -5.13
N ASP A 77 -11.71 11.77 -5.86
CA ASP A 77 -11.87 11.79 -7.33
C ASP A 77 -10.81 12.56 -8.16
N GLU A 78 -9.76 13.15 -7.57
CA GLU A 78 -8.74 13.90 -8.35
C GLU A 78 -7.43 13.11 -8.50
N ILE A 79 -7.25 12.49 -9.67
CA ILE A 79 -5.97 11.92 -10.12
C ILE A 79 -4.95 13.06 -10.22
N GLY A 80 -4.00 13.18 -9.28
CA GLY A 80 -3.12 14.35 -9.33
C GLY A 80 -2.28 14.64 -8.11
N ILE A 81 -2.84 14.36 -6.94
CA ILE A 81 -2.46 15.02 -5.70
C ILE A 81 -1.82 14.01 -4.73
N PRO A 82 -0.69 14.35 -4.09
CA PRO A 82 -0.05 13.48 -3.13
C PRO A 82 -0.85 13.39 -1.83
N ASP A 83 -0.83 12.23 -1.18
CA ASP A 83 -1.56 12.00 0.07
C ASP A 83 -1.12 12.99 1.16
N VAL A 84 0.19 13.22 1.28
CA VAL A 84 0.76 14.19 2.22
C VAL A 84 1.87 15.00 1.55
N TYR A 85 1.88 16.30 1.82
CA TYR A 85 2.98 17.21 1.49
C TYR A 85 3.59 17.80 2.75
N ILE A 86 4.92 17.84 2.81
CA ILE A 86 5.71 18.41 3.90
C ILE A 86 6.43 19.67 3.35
N PRO A 87 5.86 20.87 3.52
CA PRO A 87 6.38 22.08 2.87
C PRO A 87 7.83 22.38 3.21
N ASN A 88 8.18 22.29 4.49
CA ASN A 88 9.52 22.63 4.99
C ASN A 88 10.61 21.68 4.47
N GLU A 89 10.22 20.49 4.02
CA GLU A 89 11.14 19.44 3.56
C GLU A 89 11.17 19.31 2.03
N GLY A 90 10.30 20.04 1.33
CA GLY A 90 10.05 19.83 -0.10
C GLY A 90 9.73 18.37 -0.42
N LEU A 91 8.97 17.70 0.45
CA LEU A 91 8.75 16.26 0.40
C LEU A 91 7.27 15.92 0.18
N PHE A 92 7.01 15.08 -0.80
CA PHE A 92 5.73 14.42 -0.99
C PHE A 92 5.78 13.00 -0.42
N ILE A 93 4.70 12.57 0.24
CA ILE A 93 4.50 11.20 0.70
C ILE A 93 3.27 10.64 -0.01
N GLU A 94 3.46 9.50 -0.65
CA GLU A 94 2.41 8.70 -1.27
C GLU A 94 2.24 7.40 -0.49
N VAL A 95 1.01 7.16 -0.03
CA VAL A 95 0.67 6.02 0.80
C VAL A 95 0.23 4.85 -0.08
N LYS A 96 0.90 3.71 0.11
CA LYS A 96 0.62 2.48 -0.63
C LYS A 96 0.45 1.32 0.33
N THR A 97 -0.38 0.35 -0.05
CA THR A 97 -0.36 -0.95 0.63
C THR A 97 0.94 -1.70 0.29
N CYS A 98 1.42 -1.58 -0.95
CA CYS A 98 2.64 -2.23 -1.42
C CYS A 98 3.32 -1.48 -2.58
N GLY A 99 4.60 -1.78 -2.79
CA GLY A 99 5.41 -1.23 -3.88
C GLY A 99 5.32 -1.98 -5.23
N TYR A 100 4.36 -2.87 -5.49
CA TYR A 100 4.45 -3.74 -6.70
C TYR A 100 4.11 -3.07 -8.04
N LYS A 101 3.67 -1.81 -8.05
CA LYS A 101 3.30 -1.12 -9.28
C LYS A 101 4.44 -0.22 -9.76
N ASP A 102 4.53 -0.06 -11.08
CA ASP A 102 5.38 0.97 -11.68
C ASP A 102 4.77 2.35 -11.35
N PHE A 103 5.50 3.18 -10.60
CA PHE A 103 5.08 4.52 -10.22
C PHE A 103 5.85 5.61 -10.98
N LYS A 104 6.49 5.30 -12.11
CA LYS A 104 7.27 6.26 -12.91
C LYS A 104 6.52 7.55 -13.20
N GLU A 105 5.22 7.48 -13.48
CA GLU A 105 4.43 8.69 -13.76
C GLU A 105 4.24 9.58 -12.53
N GLN A 106 3.99 8.99 -11.35
CA GLN A 106 3.96 9.74 -10.09
C GLN A 106 5.33 10.33 -9.76
N ILE A 107 6.40 9.54 -9.95
CA ILE A 107 7.78 10.00 -9.76
C ILE A 107 8.07 11.21 -10.65
N ARG A 108 7.79 11.13 -11.96
CA ARG A 108 7.98 12.25 -12.90
C ARG A 108 7.19 13.48 -12.47
N ARG A 109 5.91 13.28 -12.13
CA ARG A 109 5.01 14.38 -11.72
C ARG A 109 5.56 15.13 -10.52
N TYR A 110 5.85 14.42 -9.44
CA TYR A 110 6.22 15.04 -8.17
C TYR A 110 7.68 15.49 -8.13
N CYS A 111 8.60 14.77 -8.76
CA CYS A 111 10.03 15.07 -8.69
C CYS A 111 10.51 16.14 -9.70
N SER A 112 9.61 16.58 -10.61
CA SER A 112 9.92 17.53 -11.70
C SER A 112 10.40 18.90 -11.19
N ASN A 113 9.88 19.37 -10.05
CA ASN A 113 10.18 20.67 -9.45
C ASN A 113 11.18 20.59 -8.28
N GLY A 114 12.07 19.59 -8.27
CA GLY A 114 13.09 19.45 -7.23
C GLY A 114 12.61 18.86 -5.90
N HIS A 115 11.33 18.50 -5.79
CA HIS A 115 10.78 17.83 -4.61
C HIS A 115 11.28 16.38 -4.52
N ARG A 116 11.35 15.88 -3.28
CA ARG A 116 11.54 14.46 -2.97
C ARG A 116 10.20 13.74 -2.91
N LEU A 117 10.21 12.44 -3.14
CA LEU A 117 9.05 11.57 -3.04
C LEU A 117 9.35 10.37 -2.16
N GLU A 118 8.51 10.14 -1.17
CA GLU A 118 8.53 8.92 -0.36
C GLU A 118 7.27 8.09 -0.59
N PHE A 119 7.46 6.79 -0.82
CA PHE A 119 6.36 5.82 -0.81
C PHE A 119 6.29 5.14 0.55
N TRP A 120 5.27 5.47 1.34
CA TRP A 120 5.05 4.86 2.65
C TRP A 120 4.18 3.61 2.49
N CYS A 121 4.82 2.46 2.57
CA CYS A 121 4.27 1.17 2.22
C CYS A 121 4.00 0.30 3.46
N ILE A 122 2.91 -0.47 3.49
CA ILE A 122 2.70 -1.45 4.57
C ILE A 122 3.79 -2.53 4.52
N PHE A 123 4.08 -3.05 3.32
CA PHE A 123 5.07 -4.11 3.14
C PHE A 123 5.92 -3.94 1.87
N LYS A 124 7.05 -4.66 1.83
CA LYS A 124 8.07 -4.53 0.80
C LYS A 124 7.56 -4.96 -0.58
N GLY A 125 7.85 -4.13 -1.59
CA GLY A 125 7.49 -4.37 -2.98
C GLY A 125 8.67 -4.21 -3.94
N ILE A 126 8.36 -3.94 -5.21
CA ILE A 126 9.36 -3.59 -6.22
C ILE A 126 9.72 -2.11 -6.06
N GLU A 127 11.01 -1.81 -5.99
CA GLU A 127 11.46 -0.43 -5.81
C GLU A 127 11.96 0.15 -7.13
N THR A 128 11.51 1.36 -7.46
CA THR A 128 12.11 2.14 -8.53
C THR A 128 13.30 2.92 -7.97
N LYS A 129 14.50 2.69 -8.52
CA LYS A 129 15.70 3.41 -8.10
C LYS A 129 15.70 4.84 -8.65
N SER A 130 15.76 5.83 -7.77
CA SER A 130 16.02 7.23 -8.08
C SER A 130 16.60 7.91 -6.83
N ASP A 131 17.46 8.90 -7.04
CA ASP A 131 18.01 9.81 -6.04
C ASP A 131 16.95 10.64 -5.29
N LYS A 132 15.81 10.91 -5.93
CA LYS A 132 14.70 11.68 -5.36
C LYS A 132 13.61 10.82 -4.73
N VAL A 133 13.71 9.49 -4.84
CA VAL A 133 12.66 8.56 -4.43
C VAL A 133 13.15 7.65 -3.32
N ARG A 134 12.36 7.51 -2.26
CA ARG A 134 12.59 6.53 -1.20
C ARG A 134 11.33 5.72 -0.90
N TYR A 135 11.52 4.46 -0.55
CA TYR A 135 10.47 3.60 -0.03
C TYR A 135 10.68 3.46 1.47
N VAL A 136 9.62 3.70 2.25
CA VAL A 136 9.65 3.57 3.71
C VAL A 136 8.57 2.58 4.11
N TYR A 137 8.98 1.48 4.75
CA TYR A 137 8.07 0.39 5.09
C TYR A 137 7.50 0.53 6.51
N ALA A 138 6.35 -0.12 6.78
CA ALA A 138 5.70 -0.04 8.08
C ALA A 138 6.59 -0.46 9.25
N GLU A 139 7.53 -1.39 9.05
CA GLU A 139 8.52 -1.74 10.08
C GLU A 139 9.50 -0.59 10.38
N GLU A 140 9.95 0.14 9.36
CA GLU A 140 10.81 1.32 9.53
C GLU A 140 10.03 2.43 10.23
N LEU A 141 8.79 2.69 9.81
CA LEU A 141 7.91 3.65 10.46
C LEU A 141 7.64 3.28 11.92
N ALA A 142 7.44 1.99 12.22
CA ALA A 142 7.27 1.50 13.59
C ALA A 142 8.51 1.77 14.45
N LYS A 143 9.72 1.54 13.92
CA LYS A 143 10.99 1.85 14.59
C LYS A 143 11.11 3.35 14.87
N THR A 144 10.80 4.19 13.87
CA THR A 144 10.79 5.65 14.02
C THR A 144 9.80 6.09 15.09
N MET A 145 8.57 5.60 15.07
CA MET A 145 7.55 5.92 16.07
C MET A 145 7.96 5.50 17.48
N LYS A 146 8.58 4.32 17.62
CA LYS A 146 9.11 3.84 18.90
C LYS A 146 10.24 4.76 19.41
N ALA A 147 11.14 5.20 18.54
CA ALA A 147 12.21 6.13 18.88
C ALA A 147 11.68 7.50 19.32
N LEU A 148 10.57 7.96 18.74
CA LEU A 148 9.86 9.19 19.11
C LEU A 148 8.91 9.02 20.31
N GLY A 149 8.93 7.87 21.00
CA GLY A 149 8.07 7.61 22.17
C GLY A 149 6.62 7.27 21.85
N ARG A 150 6.22 7.26 20.57
CA ARG A 150 4.85 6.95 20.11
C ARG A 150 4.64 5.45 19.91
N ARG A 151 4.67 4.71 21.02
CA ARG A 151 4.49 3.24 21.03
C ARG A 151 3.12 2.81 20.52
N ASP A 152 2.10 3.64 20.69
CA ASP A 152 0.74 3.44 20.16
C ASP A 152 0.74 3.39 18.63
N LEU A 153 1.41 4.35 17.99
CA LEU A 153 1.52 4.40 16.54
C LEU A 153 2.40 3.25 16.01
N ALA A 154 3.50 2.93 16.69
CA ALA A 154 4.32 1.78 16.34
C ALA A 154 3.56 0.45 16.41
N ALA A 155 2.71 0.26 17.43
CA ALA A 155 1.88 -0.94 17.57
C ALA A 155 0.86 -1.05 16.42
N LYS A 156 0.28 0.08 16.00
CA LYS A 156 -0.66 0.15 14.88
C LYS A 156 0.01 -0.17 13.53
N CYS A 157 1.26 0.23 13.30
CA CYS A 157 2.05 -0.28 12.15
C CYS A 157 2.12 -1.82 12.13
N HIS A 158 2.48 -2.44 13.25
CA HIS A 158 2.53 -3.90 13.34
C HIS A 158 1.15 -4.54 13.17
N GLN A 159 0.07 -3.87 13.59
CA GLN A 159 -1.29 -4.34 13.34
C GLN A 159 -1.63 -4.34 11.85
N PHE A 160 -1.25 -3.31 11.09
CA PHE A 160 -1.43 -3.30 9.64
C PHE A 160 -0.64 -4.42 8.95
N ILE A 161 0.61 -4.63 9.37
CA ILE A 161 1.44 -5.74 8.90
C ILE A 161 0.72 -7.07 9.16
N ARG A 162 0.30 -7.32 10.41
CA ARG A 162 -0.43 -8.53 10.77
C ARG A 162 -1.74 -8.68 10.01
N ASN A 163 -2.56 -7.64 9.88
CA ASN A 163 -3.83 -7.75 9.15
C ASN A 163 -3.62 -8.15 7.69
N VAL A 164 -2.54 -7.68 7.05
CA VAL A 164 -2.17 -8.11 5.71
C VAL A 164 -1.71 -9.58 5.68
N PHE A 165 -0.93 -10.03 6.68
CA PHE A 165 -0.37 -11.39 6.73
C PHE A 165 -1.29 -12.45 7.37
N ASP A 166 -2.18 -12.09 8.31
CA ASP A 166 -3.16 -12.98 8.95
C ASP A 166 -4.31 -13.28 7.97
N GLU A 167 -4.65 -12.35 7.07
CA GLU A 167 -5.47 -12.67 5.90
C GLU A 167 -4.80 -13.72 4.99
N GLU A 168 -3.46 -13.81 5.00
CA GLU A 168 -2.71 -14.86 4.30
C GLU A 168 -2.61 -16.16 5.13
N GLN A 169 -2.43 -16.10 6.46
CA GLN A 169 -2.16 -17.25 7.33
C GLN A 169 -3.39 -17.97 7.91
N THR A 170 -4.51 -17.28 8.19
CA THR A 170 -5.75 -17.92 8.70
C THR A 170 -6.39 -18.89 7.68
N ILE A 171 -5.77 -19.04 6.50
CA ILE A 171 -6.28 -19.80 5.35
C ILE A 171 -5.28 -20.89 4.91
N LEU A 172 -4.18 -21.07 5.66
CA LEU A 172 -3.24 -22.21 5.53
C LEU A 172 -3.43 -23.29 6.61
N ASN A 173 -4.34 -23.08 7.57
CA ASN A 173 -4.77 -24.07 8.55
C ASN A 173 -6.20 -24.54 8.26
#